data_AF-S2XS05-F1
#
_entry.id   AF-S2XS05-F1
#
_cell.length_a   1.000
_cell.length_b   1.000
_cell.length_c   1.000
_cell.angle_alpha   90.00
_cell.angle_beta   90.00
_cell.angle_gamma   90.00
#
_symmetry.space_group_name_H-M   'P 1'
#
loop_
_entity.id
_entity.type
_entity.pdbx_description
1 polymer ?
#
loop_
_entity_poly.entity_id
_entity_poly.type
_entity_poly.pdbx_seq_one_letter_code
_entity_poly.pdbx_strand_id
1 'polypeptide(L)'
;MSSTRMNKTVSFNLTDELDIKMLEHAEKLNPISNKKRNFSKYVKKLIEEDIRREKFEGSGGTFNFEKTSKESPVDDRPDAYTMEAMGSFL
;
A
#
# COMPACT_ATOMS: atom_id res chain seq x y z
N MET A 1 14.20 -41.18 0.27
CA MET A 1 12.80 -40.72 0.31
C MET A 1 12.78 -39.28 -0.19
N SER A 2 12.30 -39.04 -1.41
CA SER A 2 12.13 -37.68 -1.93
C SER A 2 11.00 -37.00 -1.17
N SER A 3 11.30 -35.90 -0.47
CA SER A 3 10.28 -35.13 0.24
C SER A 3 9.37 -34.47 -0.80
N THR A 4 8.18 -35.04 -1.01
CA THR A 4 7.17 -34.48 -1.90
C THR A 4 6.75 -33.13 -1.33
N ARG A 5 7.19 -32.03 -1.96
CA ARG A 5 6.77 -30.69 -1.55
C ARG A 5 5.26 -30.58 -1.75
N MET A 6 4.50 -30.63 -0.67
CA MET A 6 3.07 -30.39 -0.70
C MET A 6 2.85 -28.89 -0.89
N ASN A 7 2.26 -28.50 -2.02
CA ASN A 7 1.88 -27.11 -2.24
C ASN A 7 0.72 -26.78 -1.28
N LYS A 8 0.94 -25.82 -0.38
CA LYS A 8 -0.12 -25.28 0.47
C LYS A 8 -0.95 -24.30 -0.33
N THR A 9 -2.27 -24.44 -0.27
CA THR A 9 -3.19 -23.48 -0.85
C THR A 9 -3.42 -22.34 0.13
N VAL A 10 -3.48 -21.11 -0.38
CA VAL A 10 -3.79 -19.91 0.40
C VAL A 10 -5.14 -19.38 -0.06
N SER A 11 -6.02 -19.06 0.89
CA SER A 11 -7.34 -18.47 0.66
C SER A 11 -7.33 -16.98 0.98
N PHE A 12 -8.09 -16.20 0.22
CA PHE A 12 -8.30 -14.77 0.43
C PHE A 12 -9.74 -14.52 0.86
N ASN A 13 -9.94 -13.53 1.73
CA ASN A 13 -11.25 -13.19 2.26
C ASN A 13 -11.81 -11.94 1.55
N LEU A 14 -12.92 -12.08 0.84
CA LEU A 14 -13.58 -10.97 0.15
C LEU A 14 -14.34 -10.02 1.08
N THR A 15 -14.30 -10.23 2.39
CA THR A 15 -14.76 -9.24 3.38
C THR A 15 -13.62 -8.38 3.92
N ASP A 16 -12.36 -8.76 3.68
CA ASP A 16 -11.20 -7.99 4.12
C ASP A 16 -10.88 -6.91 3.08
N GLU A 17 -10.79 -5.66 3.53
CA GLU A 17 -10.55 -4.51 2.66
C GLU A 17 -9.21 -4.61 1.93
N LEU A 18 -8.17 -5.17 2.56
CA LEU A 18 -6.86 -5.30 1.94
C LEU A 18 -6.86 -6.36 0.83
N ASP A 19 -7.54 -7.48 1.06
CA ASP A 19 -7.70 -8.55 0.06
C ASP A 19 -8.50 -8.05 -1.15
N ILE A 20 -9.56 -7.27 -0.92
CA ILE A 20 -10.35 -6.64 -1.99
C ILE A 20 -9.48 -5.68 -2.81
N LYS A 21 -8.75 -4.75 -2.17
CA LYS A 21 -7.85 -3.80 -2.86
C LYS A 21 -6.79 -4.52 -3.69
N MET A 22 -6.25 -5.61 -3.17
CA MET A 22 -5.27 -6.43 -3.89
C MET A 22 -5.89 -7.11 -5.12
N LEU A 23 -7.13 -7.60 -5.01
CA LEU A 23 -7.87 -8.18 -6.13
C LEU A 23 -8.15 -7.14 -7.22
N GLU A 24 -8.69 -5.98 -6.86
CA GLU A 24 -8.95 -4.87 -7.79
C GLU A 24 -7.69 -4.45 -8.54
N HIS A 25 -6.56 -4.37 -7.84
CA HIS A 25 -5.29 -4.02 -8.45
C HIS A 25 -4.80 -5.09 -9.44
N ALA A 26 -5.05 -6.37 -9.16
CA ALA A 26 -4.71 -7.46 -10.07
C ALA A 26 -5.61 -7.50 -11.31
N GLU A 27 -6.87 -7.11 -11.18
CA GLU A 27 -7.83 -7.07 -12.29
C GLU A 27 -7.54 -5.95 -13.30
N LYS A 28 -6.78 -4.92 -12.90
CA LYS A 28 -6.29 -3.88 -13.83
C LYS A 28 -5.53 -4.51 -14.99
N LEU A 29 -5.76 -3.99 -16.19
CA LEU A 29 -5.08 -4.45 -17.39
C LEU A 29 -3.58 -4.24 -17.23
N ASN A 30 -2.81 -5.27 -17.58
CA ASN A 30 -1.36 -5.11 -17.62
C ASN A 30 -1.02 -4.09 -18.72
N PRO A 31 -0.37 -2.95 -18.41
CA PRO A 31 -0.09 -1.91 -19.41
C PRO A 31 0.74 -2.41 -20.59
N ILE A 32 1.53 -3.48 -20.39
CA ILE A 32 2.40 -4.04 -21.43
C ILE A 32 1.64 -5.02 -22.35
N SER A 33 0.80 -5.88 -21.77
CA SER A 33 0.15 -6.96 -22.53
C SER A 33 -1.33 -6.70 -22.83
N ASN A 34 -1.89 -5.62 -22.30
CA ASN A 34 -3.31 -5.25 -22.35
C ASN A 34 -4.27 -6.41 -22.00
N LYS A 35 -3.82 -7.31 -21.12
CA LYS A 35 -4.57 -8.48 -20.65
C LYS A 35 -4.74 -8.39 -19.14
N LYS A 36 -5.85 -8.92 -18.63
CA LYS A 36 -6.06 -9.09 -17.19
C LYS A 36 -4.98 -10.02 -16.62
N ARG A 37 -4.47 -9.70 -15.43
CA ARG A 37 -3.50 -10.56 -14.75
C ARG A 37 -4.26 -11.67 -14.03
N ASN A 38 -3.67 -12.84 -13.96
CA ASN A 38 -4.18 -13.89 -13.07
C ASN A 38 -3.82 -13.50 -11.63
N PHE A 39 -4.83 -13.41 -10.76
CA PHE A 39 -4.68 -12.95 -9.38
C PHE A 39 -3.63 -13.76 -8.61
N SER A 40 -3.72 -15.10 -8.60
CA SER A 40 -2.77 -15.95 -7.86
C SER A 40 -1.33 -15.78 -8.34
N LYS A 41 -1.11 -15.66 -9.66
CA LYS A 41 0.22 -15.39 -10.22
C LYS A 41 0.72 -13.99 -9.86
N TYR A 42 -0.18 -13.02 -9.81
CA TYR A 42 0.14 -11.65 -9.44
C TYR A 42 0.59 -11.56 -7.98
N VAL A 43 -0.19 -12.11 -7.05
CA VAL A 43 0.16 -12.12 -5.62
C VAL A 43 1.48 -12.87 -5.38
N LYS A 44 1.65 -14.04 -6.00
CA LYS A 44 2.92 -14.78 -5.91
C LYS A 44 4.11 -13.94 -6.36
N LYS A 45 3.97 -13.19 -7.45
CA LYS A 45 5.03 -12.30 -7.94
C LYS A 45 5.32 -11.19 -6.94
N LEU A 46 4.31 -10.54 -6.35
CA LEU A 46 4.53 -9.52 -5.33
C LEU A 46 5.35 -10.04 -4.15
N ILE A 47 4.99 -11.22 -3.62
CA ILE A 47 5.71 -11.86 -2.51
C ILE A 47 7.16 -12.18 -2.92
N GLU A 48 7.37 -12.69 -4.13
CA GLU A 48 8.73 -12.97 -4.63
C GLU A 48 9.57 -11.70 -4.81
N GLU A 49 8.97 -10.60 -5.28
CA GLU A 49 9.63 -9.29 -5.36
C GLU A 49 10.00 -8.77 -3.98
N ASP A 50 9.09 -8.90 -3.01
CA ASP A 50 9.27 -8.43 -1.64
C ASP A 50 10.39 -9.18 -0.93
N ILE A 51 10.36 -10.52 -0.98
CA ILE A 51 11.44 -11.39 -0.47
C ILE A 51 12.77 -11.05 -1.16
N ARG A 52 12.75 -10.72 -2.45
CA ARG A 52 13.97 -10.34 -3.16
C ARG A 52 14.47 -8.99 -2.68
N ARG A 53 13.62 -7.98 -2.52
CA ARG A 53 14.02 -6.67 -2.00
C ARG A 53 14.67 -6.82 -0.62
N GLU A 54 14.06 -7.56 0.29
CA GLU A 54 14.64 -7.83 1.62
C GLU A 54 16.01 -8.52 1.56
N LYS A 55 16.19 -9.49 0.65
CA LYS A 55 17.45 -10.23 0.51
C LYS A 55 18.57 -9.41 -0.13
N PHE A 56 18.24 -8.45 -0.98
CA PHE A 56 19.22 -7.61 -1.67
C PHE A 56 19.50 -6.30 -0.89
N GLU A 57 18.57 -5.84 -0.04
CA GLU A 57 18.73 -4.66 0.84
C GLU A 57 19.31 -5.02 2.21
N GLY A 58 20.31 -5.91 2.24
CA GLY A 58 21.16 -6.23 3.40
C GLY A 58 22.03 -5.05 3.90
N SER A 59 21.60 -3.81 3.67
CA SER A 59 22.14 -2.58 4.22
C SER A 59 21.01 -1.57 4.46
N GLY A 60 20.30 -1.71 5.59
CA GLY A 60 19.70 -0.58 6.31
C GLY A 60 18.56 0.20 5.66
N GLY A 61 17.70 -0.43 4.84
CA GLY A 61 16.47 0.20 4.38
C GLY A 61 15.42 0.24 5.49
N THR A 62 15.37 1.31 6.27
CA THR A 62 14.18 1.63 7.09
C THR A 62 13.00 1.69 6.13
N PHE A 63 11.97 0.88 6.40
CA PHE A 63 10.70 0.94 5.69
C PHE A 63 10.01 2.26 6.06
N ASN A 64 10.43 3.36 5.42
CA ASN A 64 9.70 4.60 5.45
C ASN A 64 8.43 4.33 4.67
N PHE A 65 7.37 3.97 5.39
CA PHE A 65 6.01 4.29 4.97
C PHE A 65 6.03 5.81 4.80
N GLU A 66 6.36 6.28 3.60
CA GLU A 66 6.17 7.67 3.24
C GLU A 66 4.65 7.84 3.28
N LYS A 67 4.15 8.18 4.47
CA LYS A 67 2.83 8.73 4.66
C LYS A 67 2.76 9.85 3.64
N THR A 68 2.05 9.61 2.56
CA THR A 68 1.49 10.68 1.75
C THR A 68 0.36 11.36 2.53
N SER A 69 0.59 11.65 3.82
CA SER A 69 0.02 12.85 4.40
C SER A 69 0.72 14.00 3.70
N LYS A 70 0.13 14.45 2.59
CA LYS A 70 0.16 15.88 2.30
C LYS A 70 -0.59 16.56 3.46
N GLU A 71 0.05 16.61 4.63
CA GLU A 71 -0.24 17.67 5.58
C GLU A 71 0.24 18.92 4.84
N SER A 72 -0.74 19.66 4.32
CA SER A 72 -0.53 21.03 3.90
C SER A 72 0.26 21.75 4.99
N PRO A 73 1.27 22.57 4.65
CA PRO A 73 1.85 23.48 5.63
C PRO A 73 0.68 24.25 6.23
N VAL A 74 0.46 24.09 7.54
CA VAL A 74 -0.45 24.95 8.27
C VAL A 74 0.17 26.33 8.16
N ASP A 75 -0.46 27.19 7.38
CA ASP A 75 -0.08 28.56 7.25
C ASP A 75 -0.39 29.21 8.60
N ASP A 76 0.61 29.37 9.47
CA ASP A 76 0.54 30.07 10.77
C ASP A 76 0.33 31.59 10.58
N ARG A 77 -0.39 31.99 9.53
CA ARG A 77 -0.87 33.35 9.36
C ARG A 77 -2.25 33.42 10.00
N PRO A 78 -2.44 34.21 11.07
CA PRO A 78 -3.76 34.43 11.64
C PRO A 78 -4.67 34.96 10.53
N ASP A 79 -5.72 34.22 10.21
CA ASP A 79 -6.72 34.68 9.26
C ASP A 79 -7.53 35.82 9.90
N ALA A 80 -8.08 36.70 9.07
CA ALA A 80 -8.90 37.82 9.57
C ALA A 80 -10.11 37.35 10.40
N TYR A 81 -10.49 36.08 10.24
CA TYR A 81 -11.59 35.43 10.94
C TYR A 81 -11.25 35.10 12.40
N THR A 82 -10.01 34.68 12.70
CA THR A 82 -9.56 34.42 14.08
C THR A 82 -9.40 35.70 14.90
N MET A 83 -9.13 36.86 14.27
CA MET A 83 -9.04 38.13 15.01
C MET A 83 -10.40 38.68 15.49
N GLU A 84 -11.49 38.47 14.74
CA GLU A 84 -12.83 38.90 15.19
C GLU A 84 -13.33 38.07 16.40
N ALA A 85 -13.00 36.78 16.45
CA ALA A 85 -13.40 35.89 17.54
C ALA A 85 -12.75 36.25 18.89
N MET A 86 -11.57 36.88 18.89
CA MET A 86 -10.89 37.32 20.11
C MET A 86 -11.30 38.71 20.60
N GLY A 87 -12.07 39.47 19.81
CA GLY A 87 -12.57 40.79 20.20
C GLY A 87 -13.90 40.79 20.97
N SER A 88 -14.54 39.63 21.12
CA SER A 88 -15.91 39.52 21.67
C SER A 88 -15.97 39.11 23.16
N PHE A 89 -14.84 39.10 23.85
CA PHE A 89 -14.78 38.90 25.31
C PHE A 89 -14.19 40.15 25.98
N LEU A 90 -14.96 41.23 25.96
CA LEU A 90 -14.79 42.42 26.81
C LEU A 90 -16.04 42.56 27.68
#